data_AF-A0A957P2S8-F1
#
_entry.id   AF-A0A957P2S8-F1
#
_cell.length_a   1.000
_cell.length_b   1.000
_cell.length_c   1.000
_cell.angle_alpha   90.00
_cell.angle_beta   90.00
_cell.angle_gamma   90.00
#
_symmetry.space_group_name_H-M   'P 1'
#
loop_
_entity.id
_entity.type
_entity.pdbx_description
1 polymer ?
#
loop_
_entity_poly.entity_id
_entity_poly.type
_entity_poly.pdbx_seq_one_letter_code
_entity_poly.pdbx_strand_id
1 'polypeptide(L)'
;AITDGGFEPAVVTVAPGSVIEWVNAGEAAHSTMSTADAASAAQAAESWDSGLLNTGESYKRTLATEGTYSYQDASDPSITGTIIVKKASVTEPEPTAKEIFLPLVKK
;
A
#
# COMPACT_ATOMS: atom_id res chain seq x y z
N ALA A 1 -2.59 5.77 2.91
CA ALA A 1 -3.23 6.97 2.34
C ALA A 1 -2.17 7.79 1.58
N ILE A 2 -2.61 8.59 0.62
CA ILE A 2 -1.78 9.59 -0.04
C ILE A 2 -2.25 10.95 0.47
N THR A 3 -1.35 11.76 1.00
CA THR A 3 -1.63 13.11 1.50
C THR A 3 -0.75 14.11 0.75
N ASP A 4 -1.01 15.40 0.89
CA ASP A 4 -0.14 16.44 0.32
C ASP A 4 1.25 16.49 0.98
N GLY A 5 1.42 15.83 2.13
CA GLY A 5 2.70 15.62 2.79
C GLY A 5 3.40 14.31 2.39
N GLY A 6 2.73 13.44 1.63
CA GLY A 6 3.27 12.19 1.11
C GLY A 6 2.46 10.94 1.45
N PHE A 7 3.06 9.76 1.25
CA PHE A 7 2.43 8.48 1.55
C PHE A 7 2.45 8.17 3.05
N GLU A 8 1.30 7.82 3.61
CA GLU A 8 1.13 7.49 5.02
C GLU A 8 0.50 6.11 5.24
N PRO A 9 1.20 5.17 5.92
CA PRO A 9 2.62 5.26 6.27
C PRO A 9 3.51 5.19 5.02
N ALA A 10 4.72 5.77 5.10
CA ALA A 10 5.68 5.73 3.99
C ALA A 10 6.21 4.31 3.72
N VAL A 11 6.21 3.45 4.75
CA VAL A 11 6.61 2.05 4.64
C VAL A 11 5.49 1.15 5.13
N VAL A 12 5.06 0.21 4.29
CA VAL A 12 4.05 -0.80 4.62
C VAL A 12 4.69 -2.18 4.51
N THR A 13 4.45 -3.06 5.47
CA THR A 13 4.82 -4.48 5.36
C THR A 13 3.55 -5.32 5.28
N VAL A 14 3.48 -6.21 4.29
CA VAL A 14 2.32 -7.10 4.08
C VAL A 14 2.74 -8.53 3.77
N ALA A 15 1.81 -9.46 3.99
CA ALA A 15 1.99 -10.84 3.55
C ALA A 15 1.81 -10.98 2.02
N PRO A 16 2.45 -11.98 1.39
CA PRO A 16 2.20 -12.31 -0.01
C PRO A 16 0.70 -12.55 -0.28
N GLY A 17 0.18 -11.93 -1.34
CA GLY A 17 -1.22 -12.00 -1.74
C GLY A 17 -2.12 -10.95 -1.08
N SER A 18 -1.55 -10.03 -0.30
CA SER A 18 -2.31 -8.94 0.31
C SER A 18 -2.76 -7.92 -0.73
N VAL A 19 -3.92 -7.33 -0.50
CA VAL A 19 -4.44 -6.20 -1.30
C VAL A 19 -3.99 -4.91 -0.65
N ILE A 20 -3.24 -4.10 -1.40
CA ILE A 20 -2.89 -2.75 -1.03
C ILE A 20 -3.91 -1.79 -1.63
N GLU A 21 -4.43 -0.90 -0.79
CA GLU A 21 -5.33 0.18 -1.20
C GLU A 21 -4.66 1.52 -0.92
N TRP A 22 -4.48 2.31 -1.99
CA TRP A 22 -4.10 3.70 -1.88
C TRP A 22 -5.36 4.53 -2.01
N VAL A 23 -5.58 5.42 -1.06
CA VAL A 23 -6.68 6.40 -1.08
C VAL A 23 -6.04 7.77 -1.07
N ASN A 24 -6.41 8.62 -2.02
CA ASN A 24 -6.00 10.02 -1.99
C ASN A 24 -6.84 10.77 -0.94
N ALA A 25 -6.21 11.14 0.17
CA ALA A 25 -6.77 11.91 1.25
C ALA A 25 -6.26 13.37 1.27
N GLY A 26 -5.43 13.76 0.30
CA GLY A 26 -4.96 15.13 0.12
C GLY A 26 -5.94 15.99 -0.69
N GLU A 27 -5.66 17.30 -0.74
CA GLU A 27 -6.41 18.26 -1.55
C GLU A 27 -5.94 18.27 -3.01
N ALA A 28 -4.67 17.93 -3.26
CA ALA A 28 -4.15 17.80 -4.61
C ALA A 28 -4.46 16.41 -5.19
N ALA A 29 -4.45 16.32 -6.52
CA ALA A 29 -4.52 15.05 -7.21
C ALA A 29 -3.14 14.37 -7.16
N HIS A 30 -3.13 13.12 -6.71
CA HIS A 30 -1.92 12.31 -6.55
C HIS A 30 -2.09 10.97 -7.26
N SER A 31 -1.05 10.17 -7.31
CA SER A 31 -0.94 8.92 -8.03
C SER A 31 0.02 7.99 -7.27
N THR A 32 0.01 6.71 -7.64
CA THR A 32 0.98 5.73 -7.18
C THR A 32 1.51 4.97 -8.38
N MET A 33 2.81 5.06 -8.57
CA MET A 33 3.54 4.41 -9.66
C MET A 33 4.74 3.67 -9.09
N SER A 34 4.86 2.37 -9.39
CA SER A 34 6.04 1.58 -9.04
C SER A 34 7.28 2.10 -9.78
N THR A 35 8.43 2.15 -9.10
CA THR A 35 9.70 2.47 -9.77
C THR A 35 10.30 1.23 -10.45
N ALA A 36 11.22 1.44 -11.39
CA ALA A 36 11.83 0.36 -12.18
C ALA A 36 12.88 -0.48 -11.41
N ASP A 37 12.95 -0.35 -10.09
CA ASP A 37 13.97 -0.95 -9.22
C ASP A 37 13.60 -2.37 -8.74
N ALA A 38 12.85 -3.11 -9.56
CA ALA A 38 12.40 -4.45 -9.22
C ALA A 38 13.59 -5.40 -9.03
N ALA A 39 13.67 -6.07 -7.87
CA ALA A 39 14.76 -6.97 -7.55
C ALA A 39 14.67 -8.33 -8.28
N SER A 40 13.54 -8.62 -8.93
CA SER A 40 13.33 -9.84 -9.72
C SER A 40 12.38 -9.62 -10.89
N ALA A 41 12.43 -10.51 -11.88
CA ALA A 41 11.50 -10.49 -13.02
C ALA A 41 10.03 -10.68 -12.58
N ALA A 42 9.79 -11.43 -11.50
CA ALA A 42 8.46 -11.61 -10.92
C ALA A 42 7.93 -10.30 -10.32
N GLN A 43 8.77 -9.53 -9.61
CA GLN A 43 8.39 -8.19 -9.13
C GLN A 43 8.19 -7.20 -10.27
N ALA A 44 9.01 -7.27 -11.32
CA ALA A 44 8.88 -6.40 -12.48
C ALA A 44 7.53 -6.61 -13.20
N ALA A 45 7.04 -7.86 -13.24
CA ALA A 45 5.73 -8.20 -13.78
C ALA A 45 4.55 -7.65 -12.95
N GLU A 46 4.80 -7.27 -11.69
CA GLU A 46 3.80 -6.69 -10.79
C GLU A 46 3.83 -5.16 -10.73
N SER A 47 4.64 -4.51 -11.59
CA SER A 47 4.64 -3.06 -11.75
C SER A 47 3.23 -2.50 -11.98
N TRP A 48 3.01 -1.28 -11.48
CA TRP A 48 1.72 -0.61 -11.55
C TRP A 48 1.87 0.90 -11.75
N ASP A 49 0.81 1.48 -12.28
CA ASP A 49 0.54 2.91 -12.33
C ASP A 49 -0.96 3.07 -12.10
N SER A 50 -1.34 3.80 -11.05
CA SER A 50 -2.74 4.08 -10.76
C SER A 50 -3.36 5.10 -11.70
N GLY A 51 -2.55 5.85 -12.44
CA GLY A 51 -2.94 7.13 -12.99
C GLY A 51 -3.24 8.15 -11.89
N LEU A 52 -3.78 9.29 -12.29
CA LEU A 52 -4.14 10.36 -11.38
C LEU A 52 -5.41 10.00 -10.59
N LEU A 53 -5.34 10.11 -9.27
CA LEU A 53 -6.42 9.93 -8.30
C LEU A 53 -6.80 11.29 -7.74
N ASN A 54 -8.05 11.70 -7.94
CA ASN A 54 -8.57 12.91 -7.30
C ASN A 54 -8.83 12.65 -5.80
N THR A 55 -9.06 13.72 -5.04
CA THR A 55 -9.40 13.61 -3.60
C THR A 55 -10.57 12.64 -3.37
N GLY A 56 -10.36 11.66 -2.50
CA GLY A 56 -11.31 10.61 -2.16
C GLY A 56 -11.30 9.41 -3.10
N GLU A 57 -10.58 9.45 -4.22
CA GLU A 57 -10.42 8.29 -5.10
C GLU A 57 -9.42 7.28 -4.53
N SER A 58 -9.58 6.03 -4.96
CA SER A 58 -8.79 4.91 -4.48
C SER A 58 -8.31 4.01 -5.61
N TYR A 59 -7.11 3.45 -5.46
CA TYR A 59 -6.56 2.42 -6.32
C TYR A 59 -6.22 1.18 -5.50
N LYS A 60 -6.43 -0.01 -6.07
CA LYS A 60 -6.17 -1.30 -5.41
C LYS A 60 -5.23 -2.16 -6.24
N ARG A 61 -4.27 -2.79 -5.57
CA ARG A 61 -3.35 -3.75 -6.19
C ARG A 61 -3.08 -4.93 -5.26
N THR A 62 -3.07 -6.13 -5.83
CA THR A 62 -2.60 -7.33 -5.12
C THR A 62 -1.13 -7.55 -5.44
N LEU A 63 -0.31 -7.74 -4.41
CA LEU A 63 1.10 -8.09 -4.56
C LEU A 63 1.36 -9.48 -3.96
N ALA A 64 1.79 -10.42 -4.80
CA ALA A 64 1.98 -11.83 -4.44
C ALA A 64 3.45 -12.24 -4.38
N THR A 65 4.35 -11.55 -5.08
CA THR A 65 5.77 -11.88 -5.02
C THR A 65 6.40 -11.28 -3.76
N GLU A 66 7.25 -12.06 -3.10
CA GLU A 66 8.03 -11.55 -1.98
C GLU A 66 9.10 -10.56 -2.44
N GLY A 67 9.29 -9.51 -1.63
CA GLY A 67 10.39 -8.56 -1.68
C GLY A 67 9.92 -7.12 -1.53
N THR A 68 10.73 -6.18 -1.99
CA THR A 68 10.53 -4.75 -1.71
C THR A 68 10.13 -4.03 -2.98
N TYR A 69 9.02 -3.32 -2.92
CA TYR A 69 8.47 -2.51 -4.00
C TYR A 69 8.59 -1.05 -3.61
N SER A 70 9.45 -0.32 -4.32
CA SER A 70 9.53 1.13 -4.23
C SER A 70 8.52 1.75 -5.19
N TYR A 71 7.87 2.82 -4.76
CA TYR A 71 6.91 3.55 -5.58
C TYR A 71 6.95 5.04 -5.23
N GLN A 72 6.43 5.85 -6.15
CA GLN A 72 6.40 7.29 -6.03
C GLN A 72 5.10 7.85 -6.62
N ASP A 73 4.86 9.14 -6.37
CA ASP A 73 3.91 9.89 -7.16
C ASP A 73 4.49 10.21 -8.55
N ALA A 74 3.66 10.11 -9.58
CA ALA A 74 4.06 10.37 -10.96
C ALA A 74 4.22 11.87 -11.26
N SER A 75 3.53 12.75 -10.52
CA SER A 75 3.59 14.20 -10.67
C SER A 75 4.67 14.83 -9.77
N ASP A 76 4.94 14.22 -8.61
CA ASP A 76 5.97 14.62 -7.65
C ASP A 76 6.86 13.43 -7.23
N PRO A 77 8.01 13.23 -7.88
CA PRO A 77 8.97 12.18 -7.55
C PRO A 77 9.54 12.25 -6.12
N SER A 78 9.35 13.35 -5.38
CA SER A 78 9.82 13.46 -4.00
C SER A 78 8.92 12.71 -3.01
N ILE A 79 7.65 12.50 -3.38
CA ILE A 79 6.70 11.72 -2.61
C ILE A 79 6.95 10.24 -2.94
N THR A 80 7.58 9.53 -2.01
CA THR A 80 7.99 8.13 -2.19
C THR A 80 7.46 7.25 -1.07
N GLY A 81 7.23 5.98 -1.41
CA GLY A 81 6.77 4.97 -0.47
C GLY A 81 7.39 3.62 -0.77
N THR A 82 7.27 2.71 0.19
CA THR A 82 7.86 1.38 0.10
C THR A 82 6.89 0.34 0.63
N ILE A 83 6.62 -0.71 -0.16
CA ILE A 83 5.90 -1.89 0.29
C ILE A 83 6.86 -3.07 0.38
N ILE A 84 6.91 -3.68 1.55
CA ILE A 84 7.69 -4.88 1.82
C ILE A 84 6.71 -6.06 1.86
N VAL A 85 6.72 -6.88 0.82
CA VAL A 85 5.97 -8.13 0.77
C VAL A 85 6.86 -9.23 1.33
N LYS A 86 6.54 -9.70 2.53
CA LYS A 86 7.23 -10.83 3.15
C LYS A 86 6.28 -11.57 4.05
N LYS A 87 6.44 -12.88 4.21
CA LYS A 87 5.74 -13.58 5.29
C LYS A 87 6.03 -12.88 6.61
N ALA A 88 4.96 -12.44 7.29
CA ALA A 88 5.07 -11.91 8.63
C ALA A 88 5.68 -13.00 9.52
N SER A 89 6.93 -12.80 9.95
CA SER A 89 7.43 -13.46 11.14
C SER A 89 6.82 -12.71 12.30
N VAL A 90 5.98 -13.38 13.07
CA VAL A 90 5.25 -12.77 14.21
C VAL A 90 6.26 -12.28 15.25
N THR A 91 6.55 -10.98 15.23
CA THR A 91 7.04 -10.17 16.35
C THR A 91 6.29 -8.83 16.30
N GLU A 92 5.18 -8.81 17.04
CA GLU A 92 4.05 -7.85 17.28
C GLU A 92 4.43 -6.47 17.88
N PRO A 93 3.57 -5.40 17.98
CA PRO A 93 2.18 -5.12 17.51
C PRO A 93 2.12 -4.00 16.42
N GLU A 94 1.07 -3.73 15.64
CA GLU A 94 -0.34 -3.49 16.01
C GLU A 94 -1.27 -3.68 14.79
N PRO A 95 -2.31 -4.53 14.87
CA PRO A 95 -3.43 -4.49 13.93
C PRO A 95 -4.53 -3.59 14.51
N THR A 96 -4.80 -2.45 13.87
CA THR A 96 -6.11 -1.78 14.04
C THR A 96 -7.18 -2.55 13.26
N ALA A 97 -7.32 -3.84 13.54
CA ALA A 97 -8.46 -4.63 13.14
C ALA A 97 -9.59 -4.31 14.12
N LYS A 98 -10.57 -3.55 13.64
CA LYS A 98 -11.81 -3.26 14.36
C LYS A 98 -12.67 -4.53 14.39
N GLU A 99 -12.31 -5.48 15.25
CA GLU A 99 -13.10 -6.67 15.55
C GLU A 99 -14.37 -6.24 16.29
N ILE A 100 -15.51 -6.38 15.60
CA ILE A 100 -16.84 -6.18 16.15
C ILE A 100 -17.11 -7.36 17.09
N PHE A 101 -17.00 -7.13 18.41
CA PHE A 101 -17.49 -8.09 19.40
C PHE A 101 -19.01 -8.18 19.29
N LEU A 102 -19.51 -9.23 18.62
CA LEU A 102 -20.89 -9.70 18.76
C LEU A 102 -21.06 -10.19 20.21
N PRO A 103 -21.94 -9.61 21.05
CA PRO A 103 -22.21 -10.19 22.36
C PRO A 103 -22.92 -11.53 22.17
N LEU A 104 -22.24 -12.60 22.56
CA LEU A 104 -22.80 -13.94 22.61
C LEU A 104 -23.77 -14.00 23.80
N VAL A 105 -25.04 -13.67 23.57
CA VAL A 105 -26.10 -13.92 24.56
C VAL A 105 -26.28 -15.45 24.66
N LYS A 106 -25.76 -16.03 25.74
CA LYS A 106 -26.16 -17.38 26.14
C LYS A 106 -27.56 -17.31 26.76
N LYS A 107 -28.41 -18.25 26.35
CA LYS A 107 -29.81 -18.43 26.75
C LYS A 107 -30.03 -18.40 28.25
#